data_AF-A0A4V2B8C3-F1
#
_entry.id   AF-A0A4V2B8C3-F1
#
_cell.length_a   1.000
_cell.length_b   1.000
_cell.length_c   1.000
_cell.angle_alpha   90.00
_cell.angle_beta   90.00
_cell.angle_gamma   90.00
#
_symmetry.space_group_name_H-M   'P 1'
#
loop_
_entity.id
_entity.type
_entity.pdbx_description
1 polymer ?
#
loop_
_entity_poly.entity_id
_entity_poly.type
_entity_poly.pdbx_seq_one_letter_code
_entity_poly.pdbx_strand_id
1 'polypeptide(L)'
;MMKKYLFILMLSIAGYAHGQSVTFNDLTNLAHLSNNEAYNYLTQARAFKRDYNMKNATGMEMEGYKRTSDDYKWETVMVGDGTKLDNGALLRNVYYTSNNKQHILTMVSQATKSGMKLSFKGVDADKNIFIFDNELYNVSMNLNIYNGAGTVTIKQKDVAGIEY
;
A
#
# COMPACT_ATOMS: atom_id res chain seq x y z
N MET A 1 -44.68 -8.53 -5.60
CA MET A 1 -44.16 -7.24 -5.05
C MET A 1 -42.99 -7.53 -4.09
N MET A 2 -41.74 -7.63 -4.56
CA MET A 2 -40.53 -7.73 -3.70
C MET A 2 -39.27 -7.09 -4.32
N LYS A 3 -39.36 -6.48 -5.51
CA LYS A 3 -38.20 -5.92 -6.24
C LYS A 3 -37.85 -4.48 -5.87
N LYS A 4 -38.73 -3.78 -5.13
CA LYS A 4 -38.56 -2.35 -4.81
C LYS A 4 -37.58 -2.08 -3.65
N TYR A 5 -37.30 -3.09 -2.82
CA TYR A 5 -36.39 -2.96 -1.68
C TYR A 5 -34.92 -3.21 -2.01
N LEU A 6 -34.61 -3.84 -3.15
CA LEU A 6 -33.22 -4.13 -3.54
C LEU A 6 -32.43 -2.85 -3.88
N PHE A 7 -33.10 -1.85 -4.46
CA PHE A 7 -32.48 -0.56 -4.79
C PHE A 7 -32.21 0.31 -3.57
N ILE A 8 -33.04 0.22 -2.53
CA ILE A 8 -32.85 0.96 -1.27
C ILE A 8 -31.68 0.36 -0.46
N LEU A 9 -31.45 -0.96 -0.58
CA LEU A 9 -30.30 -1.63 0.03
C LEU A 9 -28.96 -1.33 -0.68
N MET A 10 -29.00 -1.00 -1.98
CA MET A 10 -27.80 -0.63 -2.74
C MET A 10 -27.33 0.80 -2.47
N LEU A 11 -28.24 1.71 -2.11
CA LEU A 11 -27.92 3.10 -1.80
C LEU A 11 -27.36 3.31 -0.39
N SER A 12 -27.51 2.34 0.52
CA SER A 12 -26.98 2.42 1.89
C SER A 12 -25.52 1.96 2.04
N ILE A 13 -24.88 1.47 0.97
CA ILE A 13 -23.47 1.04 0.98
C ILE A 13 -22.51 2.13 0.47
N ALA A 14 -23.03 3.26 -0.03
CA ALA A 14 -22.22 4.38 -0.51
C ALA A 14 -21.77 5.34 0.61
N GLY A 15 -22.20 5.12 1.85
CA GLY A 15 -21.78 5.90 3.00
C GLY A 15 -20.50 5.35 3.61
N TYR A 16 -19.49 6.20 3.73
CA TYR A 16 -18.27 6.02 4.53
C TYR A 16 -17.14 5.18 3.90
N ALA A 17 -16.49 5.74 2.87
CA ALA A 17 -15.14 5.32 2.47
C ALA A 17 -14.02 5.90 3.38
N HIS A 18 -14.38 6.64 4.43
CA HIS A 18 -13.43 7.18 5.42
C HIS A 18 -13.33 6.19 6.58
N GLY A 19 -12.32 5.31 6.57
CA GLY A 19 -12.10 4.38 7.68
C GLY A 19 -11.50 3.02 7.34
N GLN A 20 -11.39 2.64 6.07
CA GLN A 20 -10.78 1.37 5.70
C GLN A 20 -9.24 1.45 5.75
N SER A 21 -8.56 0.42 6.27
CA SER A 21 -7.09 0.30 6.24
C SER A 21 -6.60 0.29 4.81
N VAL A 22 -5.36 0.73 4.58
CA VAL A 22 -4.72 0.65 3.25
C VAL A 22 -4.78 -0.80 2.74
N THR A 23 -5.09 -0.99 1.46
CA THR A 23 -5.17 -2.29 0.82
C THR A 23 -3.96 -2.52 -0.08
N PHE A 24 -3.73 -3.78 -0.48
CA PHE A 24 -2.68 -4.11 -1.44
C PHE A 24 -2.84 -3.36 -2.77
N ASN A 25 -4.08 -3.27 -3.28
CA ASN A 25 -4.38 -2.56 -4.53
C ASN A 25 -4.07 -1.07 -4.42
N ASP A 26 -4.32 -0.46 -3.26
CA ASP A 26 -3.98 0.96 -3.04
C ASP A 26 -2.46 1.17 -3.13
N LEU A 27 -1.68 0.27 -2.54
CA LEU A 27 -0.22 0.36 -2.57
C LEU A 27 0.34 0.15 -3.98
N THR A 28 -0.19 -0.80 -4.75
CA THR A 28 0.23 -0.99 -6.15
C THR A 28 -0.19 0.17 -7.04
N ASN A 29 -1.35 0.78 -6.76
CA ASN A 29 -1.79 2.00 -7.46
C ASN A 29 -0.89 3.19 -7.15
N LEU A 30 -0.53 3.38 -5.88
CA LEU A 30 0.41 4.43 -5.45
C LEU A 30 1.77 4.34 -6.14
N ALA A 31 2.23 3.14 -6.49
CA ALA A 31 3.48 2.96 -7.23
C ALA A 31 3.44 3.56 -8.65
N HIS A 32 2.26 3.83 -9.20
CA HIS A 32 2.10 4.47 -10.51
C HIS A 32 1.87 5.98 -10.44
N LEU A 33 1.62 6.53 -9.25
CA LEU A 33 1.25 7.92 -9.08
C LEU A 33 2.48 8.82 -8.91
N SER A 34 2.41 10.02 -9.47
CA SER A 34 3.29 11.12 -9.08
C SER A 34 3.08 11.49 -7.61
N ASN A 35 4.03 12.21 -7.01
CA ASN A 35 3.92 12.63 -5.61
C ASN A 35 2.65 13.47 -5.36
N ASN A 36 2.27 14.34 -6.30
CA ASN A 36 1.06 15.15 -6.20
C ASN A 36 -0.23 14.30 -6.29
N GLU A 37 -0.26 13.30 -7.15
CA GLU A 37 -1.39 12.38 -7.25
C GLU A 37 -1.50 11.49 -6.01
N ALA A 38 -0.36 11.00 -5.50
CA ALA A 38 -0.30 10.25 -4.26
C ALA A 38 -0.76 11.08 -3.05
N TYR A 39 -0.37 12.36 -2.98
CA TYR A 39 -0.86 13.31 -1.99
C TYR A 39 -2.39 13.38 -2.01
N ASN A 40 -2.99 13.61 -3.18
CA ASN A 40 -4.44 13.71 -3.32
C ASN A 40 -5.14 12.40 -2.94
N TYR A 41 -4.62 11.27 -3.43
CA TYR A 41 -5.16 9.95 -3.14
C TYR A 41 -5.15 9.65 -1.63
N LEU A 42 -4.03 9.88 -0.95
CA LEU A 42 -3.88 9.59 0.47
C LEU A 42 -4.68 10.55 1.35
N THR A 43 -4.62 11.86 1.07
CA THR A 43 -5.24 12.87 1.93
C THR A 43 -6.74 13.01 1.71
N GLN A 44 -7.21 12.94 0.47
CA GLN A 44 -8.63 13.12 0.15
C GLN A 44 -9.41 11.81 0.23
N ALA A 45 -8.84 10.69 -0.25
CA ALA A 45 -9.57 9.43 -0.35
C ALA A 45 -9.31 8.44 0.80
N ARG A 46 -8.18 8.53 1.53
CA ARG A 46 -7.76 7.50 2.51
C ARG A 46 -7.58 7.98 3.95
N ALA A 47 -7.92 9.24 4.25
CA ALA A 47 -7.80 9.84 5.59
C ALA A 47 -6.36 9.79 6.16
N PHE A 48 -5.40 10.22 5.34
CA PHE A 48 -4.02 10.46 5.77
C PHE A 48 -3.73 11.97 5.81
N LYS A 49 -2.73 12.36 6.59
CA LYS A 49 -2.10 13.68 6.53
C LYS A 49 -0.62 13.52 6.23
N ARG A 50 -0.05 14.50 5.54
CA ARG A 50 1.39 14.56 5.29
C ARG A 50 2.14 14.67 6.62
N ASP A 51 3.19 13.87 6.78
CA ASP A 51 4.09 13.89 7.93
C ASP A 51 5.49 14.30 7.48
N TYR A 52 5.86 15.56 7.72
CA TYR A 52 7.13 16.13 7.31
C TYR A 52 8.34 15.59 8.10
N ASN A 53 8.10 14.84 9.18
CA ASN A 53 9.16 14.19 9.96
C ASN A 53 9.59 12.85 9.36
N MET A 54 8.76 12.27 8.48
CA MET A 54 9.07 11.06 7.75
C MET A 54 9.94 11.38 6.54
N LYS A 55 11.25 11.44 6.76
CA LYS A 55 12.27 11.66 5.72
C LYS A 55 12.97 10.35 5.37
N ASN A 56 13.50 10.23 4.17
CA ASN A 56 14.35 9.09 3.83
C ASN A 56 15.77 9.27 4.38
N ALA A 57 16.51 8.16 4.43
CA ALA A 57 17.93 8.16 4.73
C ALA A 57 18.82 8.41 3.50
N THR A 58 18.24 8.46 2.29
CA THR A 58 18.94 8.34 1.00
C THR A 58 19.01 9.62 0.17
N GLY A 59 18.50 10.76 0.67
CA GLY A 59 18.57 12.07 0.01
C GLY A 59 17.60 12.27 -1.17
N MET A 60 16.80 11.27 -1.55
CA MET A 60 15.71 11.42 -2.54
C MET A 60 14.47 12.09 -1.93
N GLU A 61 13.64 12.74 -2.73
CA GLU A 61 12.36 13.32 -2.26
C GLU A 61 11.33 12.23 -1.99
N MET A 62 11.33 11.68 -0.78
CA MET A 62 10.23 10.86 -0.27
C MET A 62 9.26 11.71 0.54
N GLU A 63 7.97 11.45 0.32
CA GLU A 63 6.89 12.05 1.08
C GLU A 63 6.25 11.01 1.97
N GLY A 64 6.24 11.29 3.27
CA GLY A 64 5.57 10.44 4.26
C GLY A 64 4.19 10.95 4.63
N TYR A 65 3.32 10.00 4.95
CA TYR A 65 1.92 10.20 5.27
C TYR A 65 1.56 9.34 6.46
N LYS A 66 0.81 9.91 7.41
CA LYS A 66 0.30 9.21 8.59
C LYS A 66 -1.22 9.28 8.63
N ARG A 67 -1.86 8.18 8.99
CA ARG A 67 -3.32 8.12 9.14
C ARG A 67 -3.83 9.14 10.18
N THR A 68 -5.00 9.72 9.94
CA THR A 68 -5.60 10.74 10.80
C THR A 68 -6.57 10.19 11.85
N SER A 69 -6.56 8.88 12.14
CA SER A 69 -7.43 8.30 13.17
C SER A 69 -6.89 8.52 14.58
N ASP A 70 -7.81 8.69 15.52
CA ASP A 70 -7.52 8.86 16.96
C ASP A 70 -7.39 7.51 17.70
N ASP A 71 -7.38 6.39 16.97
CA ASP A 71 -7.22 5.07 17.59
C ASP A 71 -5.75 4.73 17.84
N TYR A 72 -5.51 3.77 18.74
CA TYR A 72 -4.16 3.24 19.00
C TYR A 72 -3.56 2.53 17.78
N LYS A 73 -4.33 2.34 16.69
CA LYS A 73 -3.85 1.77 15.43
C LYS A 73 -3.28 2.90 14.60
N TRP A 74 -2.09 2.69 14.06
CA TRP A 74 -1.49 3.65 13.16
C TRP A 74 -1.04 2.97 11.88
N GLU A 75 -1.05 3.77 10.83
CA GLU A 75 -0.58 3.42 9.51
C GLU A 75 0.25 4.56 8.99
N THR A 76 1.34 4.23 8.32
CA THR A 76 2.14 5.19 7.56
C THR A 76 2.35 4.69 6.15
N VAL A 77 2.41 5.63 5.22
CA VAL A 77 2.72 5.40 3.81
C VAL A 77 3.85 6.35 3.42
N MET A 78 4.83 5.86 2.68
CA MET A 78 5.87 6.69 2.08
C MET A 78 5.97 6.39 0.59
N VAL A 79 6.07 7.45 -0.21
CA VAL A 79 6.15 7.39 -1.68
C VAL A 79 7.23 8.37 -2.18
N GLY A 80 7.72 8.18 -3.40
CA GLY A 80 8.50 9.19 -4.12
C GLY A 80 9.96 8.84 -4.40
N ASP A 81 10.48 7.75 -3.81
CA ASP A 81 11.75 7.16 -4.26
C ASP A 81 11.50 6.12 -5.38
N GLY A 82 12.59 5.72 -6.04
CA GLY A 82 12.51 4.78 -7.14
C GLY A 82 13.80 4.68 -7.94
N THR A 83 13.72 3.90 -9.01
CA THR A 83 14.80 3.77 -10.01
C THR A 83 14.43 4.58 -11.24
N LYS A 84 15.27 5.54 -11.61
CA LYS A 84 15.12 6.27 -12.88
C LYS A 84 15.63 5.39 -14.02
N LEU A 85 14.81 5.24 -15.06
CA LEU A 85 15.18 4.59 -16.31
C LEU A 85 15.83 5.59 -17.26
N ASP A 86 16.50 5.08 -18.29
CA ASP A 86 17.22 5.91 -19.28
C ASP A 86 16.28 6.85 -20.06
N ASN A 87 15.01 6.47 -20.20
CA ASN A 87 13.97 7.30 -20.82
C ASN A 87 13.39 8.38 -19.88
N GLY A 88 13.92 8.51 -18.67
CA GLY A 88 13.46 9.46 -17.65
C GLY A 88 12.25 8.99 -16.83
N ALA A 89 11.65 7.83 -17.14
CA ALA A 89 10.58 7.25 -16.33
C ALA A 89 11.13 6.85 -14.95
N LEU A 90 10.29 6.94 -13.92
CA LEU A 90 10.65 6.56 -12.55
C LEU A 90 9.85 5.33 -12.15
N LEU A 91 10.54 4.20 -11.94
CA LEU A 91 9.97 3.01 -11.30
C LEU A 91 9.91 3.25 -9.80
N ARG A 92 8.72 3.44 -9.24
CA ARG A 92 8.57 3.93 -7.87
C ARG A 92 8.57 2.81 -6.85
N ASN A 93 9.00 3.14 -5.63
CA ASN A 93 8.75 2.31 -4.47
C ASN A 93 7.65 2.91 -3.60
N VAL A 94 6.93 2.03 -2.91
CA VAL A 94 5.93 2.40 -1.91
C VAL A 94 6.21 1.62 -0.64
N TYR A 95 6.23 2.32 0.47
CA TYR A 95 6.41 1.72 1.79
C TYR A 95 5.16 1.94 2.62
N TYR A 96 4.72 0.89 3.27
CA TYR A 96 3.61 0.91 4.21
C TYR A 96 4.05 0.29 5.52
N THR A 97 3.66 0.89 6.63
CA THR A 97 3.84 0.32 7.96
C THR A 97 2.54 0.40 8.73
N SER A 98 2.24 -0.64 9.50
CA SER A 98 1.12 -0.62 10.45
C SER A 98 1.48 -1.38 11.72
N ASN A 99 0.92 -0.95 12.86
CA ASN A 99 0.97 -1.72 14.10
C ASN A 99 -0.16 -2.76 14.23
N ASN A 100 -0.99 -2.94 13.20
CA ASN A 100 -2.07 -3.93 13.19
C ASN A 100 -1.73 -5.11 12.29
N LYS A 101 -1.42 -6.26 12.90
CA LYS A 101 -1.10 -7.51 12.18
C LYS A 101 -2.15 -7.90 11.14
N GLN A 102 -3.42 -7.61 11.40
CA GLN A 102 -4.50 -7.99 10.49
C GLN A 102 -4.41 -7.24 9.15
N HIS A 103 -3.87 -6.02 9.12
CA HIS A 103 -3.68 -5.29 7.86
C HIS A 103 -2.69 -6.03 6.95
N ILE A 104 -1.57 -6.47 7.52
CA ILE A 104 -0.52 -7.20 6.78
C ILE A 104 -1.03 -8.56 6.31
N LEU A 105 -1.69 -9.34 7.18
CA LEU A 105 -2.25 -10.64 6.80
C LEU A 105 -3.32 -10.51 5.70
N THR A 106 -4.12 -9.44 5.76
CA THR A 106 -5.09 -9.14 4.70
C THR A 106 -4.39 -8.81 3.38
N MET A 107 -3.31 -8.03 3.40
CA MET A 107 -2.52 -7.73 2.20
C MET A 107 -1.86 -8.98 1.61
N VAL A 108 -1.34 -9.90 2.45
CA VAL A 108 -0.82 -11.21 1.99
C VAL A 108 -1.91 -11.99 1.25
N SER A 109 -3.13 -12.00 1.79
CA SER A 109 -4.28 -12.64 1.12
C SER A 109 -4.65 -11.95 -0.20
N GLN A 110 -4.64 -10.61 -0.23
CA GLN A 110 -4.95 -9.83 -1.42
C GLN A 110 -3.91 -10.02 -2.53
N ALA A 111 -2.61 -10.01 -2.22
CA ALA A 111 -1.54 -10.26 -3.17
C ALA A 111 -1.64 -11.66 -3.80
N THR A 112 -1.97 -12.67 -2.98
CA THR A 112 -2.23 -14.04 -3.48
C THR A 112 -3.42 -14.05 -4.45
N LYS A 113 -4.51 -13.35 -4.11
CA LYS A 113 -5.72 -13.28 -4.94
C LYS A 113 -5.54 -12.45 -6.21
N SER A 114 -4.61 -11.50 -6.24
CA SER A 114 -4.31 -10.70 -7.43
C SER A 114 -3.42 -11.42 -8.44
N GLY A 115 -3.10 -12.69 -8.22
CA GLY A 115 -2.26 -13.49 -9.12
C GLY A 115 -0.75 -13.26 -8.95
N MET A 116 -0.31 -12.57 -7.90
CA MET A 116 1.12 -12.46 -7.61
C MET A 116 1.67 -13.84 -7.21
N LYS A 117 2.85 -14.21 -7.71
CA LYS A 117 3.51 -15.46 -7.34
C LYS A 117 4.21 -15.27 -5.99
N LEU A 118 3.86 -16.08 -4.99
CA LEU A 118 4.63 -16.16 -3.75
C LEU A 118 5.98 -16.83 -4.07
N SER A 119 7.04 -16.04 -4.17
CA SER A 119 8.39 -16.49 -4.52
C SER A 119 9.20 -16.93 -3.30
N PHE A 120 8.88 -16.39 -2.12
CA PHE A 120 9.50 -16.78 -0.87
C PHE A 120 8.54 -16.65 0.31
N LYS A 121 8.63 -17.60 1.24
CA LYS A 121 7.99 -17.53 2.56
C LYS A 121 8.99 -18.09 3.58
N GLY A 122 9.28 -17.29 4.59
CA GLY A 122 10.26 -17.65 5.61
C GLY A 122 9.99 -16.94 6.93
N VAL A 123 10.86 -17.23 7.88
CA VAL A 123 10.86 -16.63 9.22
C VAL A 123 12.31 -16.27 9.55
N ASP A 124 12.51 -15.08 10.11
CA ASP A 124 13.76 -14.65 10.74
C ASP A 124 13.53 -14.45 12.25
N ALA A 125 14.54 -14.02 13.02
CA ALA A 125 14.54 -13.96 14.48
C ALA A 125 13.30 -13.26 15.09
N ASP A 126 12.73 -12.27 14.40
CA ASP A 126 11.61 -11.48 14.89
C ASP A 126 10.46 -11.29 13.88
N LYS A 127 10.54 -11.88 12.68
CA LYS A 127 9.60 -11.58 11.58
C LYS A 127 9.20 -12.80 10.76
N ASN A 128 7.93 -12.88 10.39
CA ASN A 128 7.48 -13.65 9.23
C ASN A 128 7.71 -12.81 7.97
N ILE A 129 8.26 -13.43 6.93
CA ILE A 129 8.64 -12.77 5.68
C ILE A 129 7.89 -13.45 4.54
N PHE A 130 7.22 -12.65 3.72
CA PHE A 130 6.55 -13.07 2.49
C PHE A 130 7.06 -12.21 1.33
N ILE A 131 7.55 -12.84 0.27
CA ILE A 131 7.93 -12.14 -0.96
C ILE A 131 7.04 -12.63 -2.08
N PHE A 132 6.38 -11.67 -2.72
CA PHE A 132 5.56 -11.87 -3.90
C PHE A 132 6.23 -11.21 -5.09
N ASP A 133 6.13 -11.84 -6.25
CA ASP A 133 6.76 -11.37 -7.47
C ASP A 133 5.85 -11.61 -8.68
N ASN A 134 5.82 -10.66 -9.61
CA ASN A 134 5.26 -10.81 -10.96
C ASN A 134 6.06 -9.92 -11.92
N GLU A 135 5.68 -9.78 -13.19
CA GLU A 135 6.45 -8.97 -14.14
C GLU A 135 6.60 -7.49 -13.72
N LEU A 136 5.56 -6.91 -13.13
CA LEU A 136 5.52 -5.48 -12.80
C LEU A 136 6.10 -5.12 -11.43
N TYR A 137 6.10 -6.05 -10.47
CA TYR A 137 6.37 -5.74 -9.07
C TYR A 137 7.16 -6.83 -8.35
N ASN A 138 8.01 -6.39 -7.43
CA ASN A 138 8.49 -7.19 -6.31
C ASN A 138 7.89 -6.62 -5.01
N VAL A 139 7.26 -7.47 -4.21
CA VAL A 139 6.57 -7.06 -2.99
C VAL A 139 7.08 -7.87 -1.81
N SER A 140 7.66 -7.17 -0.83
CA SER A 140 8.07 -7.76 0.44
C SER A 140 7.07 -7.38 1.53
N MET A 141 6.56 -8.36 2.27
CA MET A 141 5.71 -8.15 3.44
C MET A 141 6.36 -8.80 4.65
N ASN A 142 6.58 -8.02 5.69
CA ASN A 142 7.19 -8.48 6.94
C ASN A 142 6.20 -8.27 8.09
N LEU A 143 6.01 -9.29 8.91
CA LEU A 143 5.17 -9.23 10.11
C LEU A 143 5.99 -9.58 11.34
N ASN A 144 6.18 -8.62 12.23
CA ASN A 144 6.87 -8.81 13.49
C ASN A 144 6.07 -9.79 14.39
N ILE A 145 6.78 -10.78 14.93
CA ILE A 145 6.20 -11.88 15.70
C ILE A 145 5.78 -11.43 17.10
N TYR A 146 6.43 -10.42 17.67
CA TYR A 146 6.26 -10.01 19.06
C TYR A 146 5.23 -8.91 19.26
N ASN A 147 5.29 -7.86 18.43
CA ASN A 147 4.47 -6.66 18.62
C ASN A 147 3.34 -6.49 17.59
N GLY A 148 3.23 -7.41 16.63
CA GLY A 148 2.19 -7.39 15.60
C GLY A 148 2.30 -6.25 14.59
N ALA A 149 3.36 -5.43 14.66
CA ALA A 149 3.65 -4.46 13.62
C ALA A 149 4.16 -5.15 12.37
N GLY A 150 3.96 -4.54 11.22
CA GLY A 150 4.52 -5.04 9.99
C GLY A 150 4.67 -3.98 8.92
N THR A 151 5.42 -4.36 7.90
CA THR A 151 5.78 -3.50 6.78
C THR A 151 5.43 -4.18 5.47
N VAL A 152 5.04 -3.36 4.50
CA VAL A 152 4.92 -3.77 3.11
C VAL A 152 5.76 -2.83 2.27
N THR A 153 6.59 -3.40 1.40
CA THR A 153 7.39 -2.67 0.43
C THR A 153 7.02 -3.15 -0.94
N ILE A 154 6.57 -2.24 -1.79
CA ILE A 154 6.35 -2.49 -3.22
C ILE A 154 7.47 -1.81 -3.98
N LYS A 155 8.15 -2.58 -4.81
CA LYS A 155 9.14 -2.09 -5.77
C LYS A 155 8.63 -2.36 -7.17
N GLN A 156 8.42 -1.30 -7.93
CA GLN A 156 8.08 -1.43 -9.33
C GLN A 156 9.30 -1.90 -10.12
N LYS A 157 9.10 -2.88 -11.01
CA LYS A 157 10.11 -3.43 -11.90
C LYS A 157 9.97 -2.93 -13.32
N ASP A 158 8.74 -2.59 -13.72
CA ASP A 158 8.43 -2.11 -15.05
C ASP A 158 7.26 -1.12 -15.04
N VAL A 159 7.18 -0.27 -16.06
CA VAL A 159 6.08 0.65 -16.29
C VAL A 159 4.93 -0.14 -16.91
N ALA A 160 3.74 -0.08 -16.31
CA ALA A 160 2.57 -0.74 -16.89
C ALA A 160 2.16 -0.03 -18.19
N GLY A 161 2.18 -0.74 -19.33
CA GLY A 161 1.56 -0.29 -20.57
C GLY A 161 2.43 0.51 -21.54
N ILE A 162 3.76 0.35 -21.53
CA ILE A 162 4.61 0.81 -22.65
C ILE A 162 5.02 -0.41 -23.47
N GLU A 163 4.26 -0.71 -24.52
CA GLU A 163 4.76 -1.56 -25.61
C GLU A 163 5.76 -0.73 -26.43
N TYR A 164 6.96 -1.28 -26.68
CA TYR A 164 7.94 -0.70 -27.60
C TYR A 164 7.54 -0.92 -29.05
#